data_AF-A0A7C9BI73-F1
#
_entry.id   AF-A0A7C9BI73-F1
#
_cell.length_a   1.000
_cell.length_b   1.000
_cell.length_c   1.000
_cell.angle_alpha   90.00
_cell.angle_beta   90.00
_cell.angle_gamma   90.00
#
_symmetry.space_group_name_H-M   'P 1'
#
loop_
_entity.id
_entity.type
_entity.pdbx_description
1 polymer ?
#
loop_
_entity_poly.entity_id
_entity_poly.type
_entity_poly.pdbx_seq_one_letter_code
_entity_poly.pdbx_strand_id
1 'polypeptide(L)'
;MKKRIKIEIGQAVLLIILPLLTLGQGQPQERIQKSYSDYVNRTLQEKIFVHLDRPLYVVGETLWFKAYCVEGTSHHALDVSKVGYLDVLDKEGNPVAQTKIALTDGQGEGNLLLPATLSSGTYTVRGYTNWMKNFSPDYYFEAPITVLNPFVAGMSQPVASQQTPAYDVQFFPEGGALVGQLENRVAFRAVDSNGKGIDFKGALIDQQNDTLLRFQPVRFGMGSFVFKPADEGKYRAVIQDAAGKTATYPLPAAQKQGYAIQVQDSGEQKLKITVLARTGNNAPDGLYLLAHTGLGAAHTDRGTLQNGKAEFLVDKGTLGDGITHFTIFDQNARPVGERLYFKRPARSVEITALPDKREYTTREKVHLDLTAQVTGAAPVTLSTSVFLLDSLPVSDQPTIDSYLLLTSDLKGTVESPASYFRQTDAKAAEALDLVMLTHGWSRFRWEEMDTPPSRCTCQNTGDILSREKYSIY
;
A
#
# COMPACT_ATOMS: atom_id res chain seq x y z
N MET A 1 100.90 -7.88 -7.67
CA MET A 1 99.47 -8.14 -7.95
C MET A 1 98.81 -8.72 -6.71
N LYS A 2 97.89 -7.97 -6.07
CA LYS A 2 96.73 -8.41 -5.26
C LYS A 2 96.11 -7.15 -4.65
N LYS A 3 95.13 -6.55 -5.36
CA LYS A 3 94.31 -5.44 -4.86
C LYS A 3 93.38 -5.97 -3.77
N ARG A 4 93.41 -5.37 -2.57
CA ARG A 4 92.37 -5.52 -1.55
C ARG A 4 91.36 -4.39 -1.73
N ILE A 5 90.11 -4.76 -1.99
CA ILE A 5 88.97 -3.85 -2.07
C ILE A 5 88.36 -3.75 -0.67
N LYS A 6 88.30 -2.54 -0.10
CA LYS A 6 87.47 -2.22 1.07
C LYS A 6 86.10 -1.78 0.56
N ILE A 7 85.05 -2.43 1.03
CA ILE A 7 83.65 -2.08 0.76
C ILE A 7 83.15 -1.27 1.96
N GLU A 8 82.78 -0.01 1.73
CA GLU A 8 82.05 0.80 2.72
C GLU A 8 80.55 0.53 2.61
N ILE A 9 79.91 0.38 3.78
CA ILE A 9 78.49 0.06 3.94
C ILE A 9 77.71 1.37 3.95
N GLY A 10 76.97 1.65 2.87
CA GLY A 10 75.99 2.73 2.82
C GLY A 10 74.69 2.31 3.54
N GLN A 11 74.26 3.10 4.52
CA GLN A 11 72.96 2.95 5.20
C GLN A 11 71.80 3.18 4.22
N ALA A 12 71.03 2.13 3.94
CA ALA A 12 69.75 2.24 3.25
C ALA A 12 68.65 2.60 4.26
N VAL A 13 68.10 3.80 4.15
CA VAL A 13 66.89 4.23 4.86
C VAL A 13 65.70 3.52 4.21
N LEU A 14 65.15 2.52 4.90
CA LEU A 14 63.94 1.81 4.51
C LEU A 14 62.71 2.68 4.84
N LEU A 15 62.16 3.34 3.83
CA LEU A 15 60.88 4.04 3.91
C LEU A 15 59.75 2.99 3.97
N ILE A 16 59.23 2.73 5.17
CA ILE A 16 58.07 1.86 5.39
C ILE A 16 56.83 2.65 4.92
N ILE A 17 56.36 2.34 3.70
CA ILE A 17 55.05 2.76 3.21
C ILE A 17 54.03 1.88 3.94
N LEU A 18 53.41 2.40 5.01
CA LEU A 18 52.18 1.81 5.54
C LEU A 18 51.10 1.96 4.46
N PRO A 19 50.48 0.87 3.96
CA PRO A 19 49.24 1.01 3.23
C PRO A 19 48.20 1.48 4.23
N LEU A 20 47.74 2.72 4.10
CA LEU A 20 46.45 3.12 4.66
C LEU A 20 45.43 2.13 4.11
N LEU A 21 44.96 1.21 4.95
CA LEU A 21 43.74 0.46 4.74
C LEU A 21 42.61 1.49 4.75
N THR A 22 42.40 2.14 3.60
CA THR A 22 41.12 2.75 3.30
C THR A 22 40.13 1.59 3.28
N LEU A 23 39.36 1.42 4.36
CA LEU A 23 38.10 0.70 4.30
C LEU A 23 37.28 1.41 3.23
N GLY A 24 37.39 0.95 1.99
CA GLY A 24 36.63 1.47 0.88
C GLY A 24 35.17 1.23 1.20
N GLN A 25 34.46 2.29 1.59
CA GLN A 25 33.01 2.24 1.57
C GLN A 25 32.64 1.99 0.10
N GLY A 26 32.02 0.82 -0.17
CA GLY A 26 31.52 0.51 -1.51
C GLY A 26 30.62 1.63 -2.04
N GLN A 27 30.48 1.72 -3.36
CA GLN A 27 29.67 2.80 -3.96
C GLN A 27 28.26 2.78 -3.35
N PRO A 28 27.62 3.94 -3.09
CA PRO A 28 26.32 3.97 -2.40
C PRO A 28 25.26 3.06 -3.04
N GLN A 29 25.28 2.94 -4.37
CA GLN A 29 24.44 2.02 -5.12
C GLN A 29 24.61 0.54 -4.70
N GLU A 30 25.85 0.07 -4.55
CA GLU A 30 26.15 -1.30 -4.13
C GLU A 30 25.66 -1.56 -2.69
N ARG A 31 25.77 -0.54 -1.82
CA ARG A 31 25.27 -0.63 -0.43
C ARG A 31 23.74 -0.77 -0.41
N ILE A 32 23.03 0.05 -1.18
CA ILE A 32 21.56 0.00 -1.30
C ILE A 32 21.13 -1.37 -1.82
N GLN A 33 21.74 -1.83 -2.92
CA GLN A 33 21.40 -3.11 -3.53
C GLN A 33 21.66 -4.29 -2.59
N LYS A 34 22.80 -4.28 -1.89
CA LYS A 34 23.15 -5.31 -0.90
C LYS A 34 22.18 -5.33 0.27
N SER A 35 21.87 -4.16 0.85
CA SER A 35 20.92 -4.04 1.97
C SER A 35 19.54 -4.60 1.58
N TYR A 36 19.06 -4.26 0.38
CA TYR A 36 17.80 -4.77 -0.12
C TYR A 36 17.84 -6.29 -0.33
N SER A 37 18.89 -6.82 -0.96
CA SER A 37 19.05 -8.26 -1.17
C SER A 37 19.13 -9.04 0.15
N ASP A 38 19.84 -8.52 1.15
CA ASP A 38 19.93 -9.14 2.48
C ASP A 38 18.57 -9.18 3.18
N TYR A 39 17.76 -8.13 3.03
CA TYR A 39 16.39 -8.07 3.56
C TYR A 39 15.46 -9.07 2.87
N VAL A 40 15.43 -9.10 1.53
CA VAL A 40 14.60 -10.04 0.75
C VAL A 40 14.95 -11.48 1.11
N ASN A 41 16.22 -11.82 1.22
CA ASN A 41 16.67 -13.18 1.54
C ASN A 41 16.28 -13.67 2.95
N ARG A 42 15.84 -12.76 3.83
CA ARG A 42 15.48 -13.06 5.22
C ARG A 42 14.00 -12.90 5.52
N THR A 43 13.23 -12.40 4.54
CA THR A 43 11.85 -12.02 4.74
C THR A 43 10.94 -12.89 3.88
N LEU A 44 9.97 -13.52 4.52
CA LEU A 44 8.87 -14.20 3.85
C LEU A 44 7.59 -13.43 4.20
N GLN A 45 6.87 -12.96 3.18
CA GLN A 45 5.59 -12.30 3.35
C GLN A 45 4.47 -13.21 2.86
N GLU A 46 3.46 -13.44 3.70
CA GLU A 46 2.23 -14.13 3.34
C GLU A 46 1.12 -13.11 3.11
N LYS A 47 0.24 -13.37 2.14
CA LYS A 47 -1.04 -12.69 1.97
C LYS A 47 -2.14 -13.75 1.94
N ILE A 48 -3.29 -13.48 2.57
CA ILE A 48 -4.44 -14.38 2.52
C ILE A 48 -5.65 -13.62 1.96
N PHE A 49 -6.22 -14.07 0.86
CA PHE A 49 -7.48 -13.54 0.34
C PHE A 49 -8.63 -14.45 0.78
N VAL A 50 -9.74 -13.88 1.24
CA VAL A 50 -10.94 -14.65 1.60
C VAL A 50 -12.10 -14.27 0.68
N HIS A 51 -12.53 -15.22 -0.13
CA HIS A 51 -13.73 -15.13 -0.94
C HIS A 51 -14.96 -15.51 -0.10
N LEU A 52 -15.84 -14.55 0.14
CA LEU A 52 -17.11 -14.74 0.83
C LEU A 52 -18.20 -15.16 -0.15
N ASP A 53 -19.15 -15.99 0.30
CA ASP A 53 -20.24 -16.44 -0.57
C ASP A 53 -21.19 -15.32 -0.98
N ARG A 54 -21.43 -14.37 -0.07
CA ARG A 54 -22.26 -13.19 -0.32
C ARG A 54 -21.88 -12.04 0.61
N PRO A 55 -22.30 -10.82 0.30
CA PRO A 55 -21.93 -9.66 1.12
C PRO A 55 -22.98 -9.21 2.15
N LEU A 56 -24.14 -9.87 2.20
CA LEU A 56 -25.24 -9.57 3.13
C LEU A 56 -25.76 -10.85 3.79
N TYR A 57 -25.98 -10.77 5.11
CA TYR A 57 -26.46 -11.87 5.94
C TYR A 57 -27.57 -11.43 6.88
N VAL A 58 -28.46 -12.36 7.22
CA VAL A 58 -29.36 -12.23 8.37
C VAL A 58 -28.71 -12.86 9.60
N VAL A 59 -28.96 -12.33 10.79
CA VAL A 59 -28.46 -12.95 12.02
C VAL A 59 -28.89 -14.42 12.15
N GLY A 60 -27.99 -15.27 12.64
CA GLY A 60 -28.21 -16.72 12.69
C GLY A 60 -27.92 -17.45 11.37
N GLU A 61 -27.60 -16.74 10.29
CA GLU A 61 -27.13 -17.38 9.06
C GLU A 61 -25.67 -17.82 9.14
N THR A 62 -25.32 -18.76 8.26
CA THR A 62 -23.96 -19.23 8.06
C THR A 62 -23.30 -18.44 6.94
N LEU A 63 -22.17 -17.82 7.27
CA LEU A 63 -21.22 -17.21 6.33
C LEU A 63 -20.32 -18.30 5.78
N TRP A 64 -20.31 -18.50 4.46
CA TRP A 64 -19.45 -19.48 3.79
C TRP A 64 -18.29 -18.76 3.11
N PHE A 65 -17.12 -19.39 3.11
CA PHE A 65 -15.95 -18.76 2.53
C PHE A 65 -14.94 -19.78 1.98
N LYS A 66 -14.11 -19.29 1.05
CA LYS A 66 -12.89 -19.94 0.60
C LYS A 66 -11.71 -18.99 0.75
N ALA A 67 -10.61 -19.48 1.29
CA ALA A 67 -9.38 -18.72 1.54
C ALA A 67 -8.24 -19.20 0.63
N TYR A 68 -7.40 -18.24 0.23
CA TYR A 68 -6.24 -18.41 -0.64
C TYR A 68 -5.04 -17.73 0.01
N CYS A 69 -4.10 -18.52 0.51
CA CYS A 69 -2.84 -18.08 1.08
C CYS A 69 -1.73 -18.15 0.02
N VAL A 70 -1.11 -17.01 -0.23
CA VAL A 70 -0.11 -16.83 -1.29
C VAL A 70 1.14 -16.17 -0.76
N GLU A 71 2.24 -16.34 -1.48
CA GLU A 71 3.46 -15.56 -1.26
C GLU A 71 3.25 -14.11 -1.74
N GLY A 72 3.73 -13.15 -0.96
CA GLY A 72 3.37 -11.74 -1.08
C GLY A 72 3.79 -11.06 -2.39
N THR A 73 4.78 -11.60 -3.11
CA THR A 73 5.33 -11.00 -4.34
C THR A 73 4.85 -11.71 -5.60
N SER A 74 5.03 -13.01 -5.66
CA SER A 74 4.69 -13.86 -6.82
C SER A 74 3.20 -14.20 -6.87
N HIS A 75 2.49 -14.05 -5.76
CA HIS A 75 1.09 -14.46 -5.59
C HIS A 75 0.84 -15.94 -5.92
N HIS A 76 1.89 -16.77 -5.90
CA HIS A 76 1.77 -18.21 -5.99
C HIS A 76 1.28 -18.78 -4.65
N ALA A 77 0.53 -19.88 -4.72
CA ALA A 77 0.08 -20.58 -3.53
C ALA A 77 1.27 -20.92 -2.62
N LEU A 78 1.13 -20.59 -1.33
CA LEU A 78 2.17 -20.76 -0.34
C LEU A 78 1.68 -21.67 0.78
N ASP A 79 2.38 -22.79 0.97
CA ASP A 79 1.97 -23.86 1.88
C ASP A 79 2.82 -23.91 3.17
N VAL A 80 3.15 -22.74 3.71
CA VAL A 80 3.92 -22.59 4.97
C VAL A 80 2.96 -22.64 6.17
N SER A 81 2.00 -21.72 6.23
CA SER A 81 0.94 -21.71 7.25
C SER A 81 -0.11 -22.80 6.98
N LYS A 82 -0.35 -23.68 7.96
CA LYS A 82 -1.41 -24.72 7.91
C LYS A 82 -2.76 -24.28 8.49
N VAL A 83 -2.79 -23.12 9.14
CA VAL A 83 -3.98 -22.57 9.79
C VAL A 83 -4.13 -21.10 9.44
N GLY A 84 -5.25 -20.76 8.81
CA GLY A 84 -5.76 -19.41 8.68
C GLY A 84 -6.75 -19.08 9.80
N TYR A 85 -6.95 -17.80 10.05
CA TYR A 85 -7.91 -17.28 11.01
C TYR A 85 -8.88 -16.35 10.28
N LEU A 86 -10.16 -16.42 10.65
CA LEU A 86 -11.19 -15.54 10.16
C LEU A 86 -11.96 -14.96 11.33
N ASP A 87 -11.98 -13.63 11.43
CA ASP A 87 -12.73 -12.90 12.43
C ASP A 87 -13.83 -12.07 11.76
N VAL A 88 -14.98 -11.94 12.42
CA VAL A 88 -16.00 -10.93 12.12
C VAL A 88 -15.94 -9.89 13.22
N LEU A 89 -15.76 -8.63 12.85
CA LEU A 89 -15.53 -7.52 13.77
C LEU A 89 -16.68 -6.53 13.74
N ASP A 90 -17.03 -5.98 14.90
CA ASP A 90 -17.91 -4.82 14.99
C ASP A 90 -17.20 -3.52 14.57
N LYS A 91 -17.93 -2.40 14.61
CA LYS A 91 -17.42 -1.06 14.24
C LYS A 91 -16.33 -0.54 15.18
N GLU A 92 -16.26 -1.07 16.40
CA GLU A 92 -15.19 -0.80 17.38
C GLU A 92 -13.95 -1.67 17.15
N GLY A 93 -14.02 -2.66 16.24
CA GLY A 93 -12.94 -3.57 15.92
C GLY A 93 -12.89 -4.82 16.82
N ASN A 94 -13.91 -5.05 17.65
CA ASN A 94 -13.98 -6.21 18.53
C ASN A 94 -14.47 -7.45 17.77
N PRO A 95 -13.86 -8.63 17.97
CA PRO A 95 -14.34 -9.86 17.35
C PRO A 95 -15.68 -10.30 17.95
N VAL A 96 -16.70 -10.40 17.12
CA VAL A 96 -18.03 -10.90 17.48
C VAL A 96 -18.26 -12.36 17.08
N ALA A 97 -17.46 -12.88 16.14
CA ALA A 97 -17.43 -14.28 15.74
C ALA A 97 -16.05 -14.62 15.15
N GLN A 98 -15.55 -15.83 15.39
CA GLN A 98 -14.22 -16.26 14.93
C GLN A 98 -14.22 -17.72 14.53
N THR A 99 -13.38 -18.09 13.55
CA THR A 99 -13.12 -19.48 13.19
C THR A 99 -11.69 -19.68 12.69
N LYS A 100 -11.27 -20.94 12.61
CA LYS A 100 -9.99 -21.37 12.04
C LYS A 100 -10.21 -22.07 10.71
N ILE A 101 -9.30 -21.84 9.78
CA ILE A 101 -9.33 -22.40 8.43
C ILE A 101 -8.17 -23.40 8.34
N ALA A 102 -8.45 -24.67 8.05
CA ALA A 102 -7.40 -25.60 7.69
C ALA A 102 -6.90 -25.27 6.29
N LEU A 103 -5.58 -25.04 6.15
CA LEU A 103 -4.94 -24.71 4.88
C LEU A 103 -4.17 -25.93 4.36
N THR A 104 -4.43 -26.32 3.13
CA THR A 104 -3.72 -27.36 2.38
C THR A 104 -3.35 -26.78 1.01
N ASP A 105 -2.07 -26.83 0.65
CA ASP A 105 -1.54 -26.23 -0.58
C ASP A 105 -1.93 -24.75 -0.73
N GLY A 106 -1.88 -24.01 0.39
CA GLY A 106 -2.27 -22.61 0.45
C GLY A 106 -3.77 -22.34 0.22
N GLN A 107 -4.64 -23.35 0.27
CA GLN A 107 -6.09 -23.18 0.13
C GLN A 107 -6.84 -23.73 1.32
N GLY A 108 -7.98 -23.13 1.65
CA GLY A 108 -8.89 -23.66 2.65
C GLY A 108 -10.32 -23.19 2.42
N GLU A 109 -11.29 -23.92 2.94
CA GLU A 109 -12.70 -23.56 2.87
C GLU A 109 -13.34 -23.79 4.23
N GLY A 110 -14.44 -23.09 4.49
CA GLY A 110 -15.09 -23.19 5.77
C GLY A 110 -16.35 -22.38 5.85
N ASN A 111 -16.87 -22.33 7.06
CA ASN A 111 -18.05 -21.55 7.39
C ASN A 111 -17.98 -21.02 8.82
N LEU A 112 -18.79 -20.00 9.08
CA LEU A 112 -18.91 -19.35 10.36
C LEU A 112 -20.38 -19.01 10.62
N LEU A 113 -20.92 -19.45 11.75
CA LEU A 113 -22.28 -19.10 12.17
C LEU A 113 -22.27 -17.69 12.77
N LEU A 114 -23.08 -16.78 12.22
CA LEU A 114 -23.25 -15.45 12.77
C LEU A 114 -24.19 -15.49 13.99
N PRO A 115 -23.79 -14.96 15.16
CA PRO A 115 -24.64 -14.98 16.34
C PRO A 115 -26.01 -14.30 16.11
N ALA A 116 -27.08 -14.89 16.64
CA ALA A 116 -28.43 -14.32 16.57
C ALA A 116 -28.58 -12.97 17.32
N THR A 117 -27.61 -12.65 18.17
CA THR A 117 -27.59 -11.45 19.03
C THR A 117 -26.94 -10.23 18.37
N LEU A 118 -26.37 -10.37 17.17
CA LEU A 118 -25.73 -9.24 16.48
C LEU A 118 -26.74 -8.14 16.18
N SER A 119 -26.33 -6.88 16.29
CA SER A 119 -27.17 -5.75 15.87
C SER A 119 -27.10 -5.58 14.35
N SER A 120 -28.14 -5.00 13.75
CA SER A 120 -28.08 -4.62 12.33
C SER A 120 -26.96 -3.60 12.09
N GLY A 121 -26.15 -3.79 11.06
CA GLY A 121 -25.05 -2.87 10.73
C GLY A 121 -24.02 -3.47 9.78
N THR A 122 -22.96 -2.69 9.53
CA THR A 122 -21.78 -3.13 8.79
C THR A 122 -20.76 -3.71 9.76
N TYR A 123 -20.22 -4.87 9.40
CA TYR A 123 -19.17 -5.58 10.12
C TYR A 123 -17.98 -5.80 9.18
N THR A 124 -16.79 -5.99 9.73
CA THR A 124 -15.58 -6.27 8.95
C THR A 124 -15.18 -7.73 9.11
N VAL A 125 -15.09 -8.45 8.00
CA VAL A 125 -14.49 -9.79 7.97
C VAL A 125 -12.99 -9.64 7.79
N ARG A 126 -12.20 -10.16 8.72
CA ARG A 126 -10.74 -10.08 8.71
C ARG A 126 -10.10 -11.44 8.59
N GLY A 127 -9.19 -11.61 7.63
CA GLY A 127 -8.46 -12.85 7.36
C GLY A 127 -6.95 -12.69 7.54
N TYR A 128 -6.31 -13.61 8.27
CA TYR A 128 -4.85 -13.60 8.48
C TYR A 128 -4.31 -14.99 8.85
N THR A 129 -2.99 -15.17 8.77
CA THR A 129 -2.27 -16.35 9.31
C THR A 129 -1.48 -15.97 10.56
N ASN A 130 -0.97 -16.96 11.30
CA ASN A 130 -0.11 -16.64 12.45
C ASN A 130 1.22 -16.00 12.02
N TRP A 131 1.73 -16.32 10.82
CA TRP A 131 2.98 -15.71 10.31
C TRP A 131 2.79 -14.23 9.96
N MET A 132 1.63 -13.84 9.43
CA MET A 132 1.31 -12.44 9.14
C MET A 132 1.35 -11.54 10.39
N LYS A 133 1.29 -12.10 11.62
CA LYS A 133 1.46 -11.34 12.88
C LYS A 133 2.87 -10.82 13.11
N ASN A 134 3.86 -11.28 12.32
CA ASN A 134 5.19 -10.70 12.32
C ASN A 134 5.25 -9.33 11.60
N PHE A 135 4.16 -8.93 10.93
CA PHE A 135 4.03 -7.68 10.17
C PHE A 135 2.84 -6.85 10.67
N SER A 136 2.66 -5.65 10.11
CA SER A 136 1.54 -4.77 10.49
C SER A 136 0.18 -5.43 10.20
N PRO A 137 -0.80 -5.32 11.12
CA PRO A 137 -2.17 -5.78 10.86
C PRO A 137 -2.86 -4.99 9.74
N ASP A 138 -2.34 -3.82 9.35
CA ASP A 138 -2.85 -3.02 8.22
C ASP A 138 -2.87 -3.80 6.89
N TYR A 139 -2.07 -4.87 6.78
CA TYR A 139 -1.95 -5.70 5.57
C TYR A 139 -2.83 -6.95 5.59
N TYR A 140 -3.67 -7.11 6.61
CA TYR A 140 -4.59 -8.24 6.69
C TYR A 140 -5.70 -8.08 5.66
N PHE A 141 -6.29 -9.20 5.25
CA PHE A 141 -7.49 -9.12 4.43
C PHE A 141 -8.63 -8.56 5.25
N GLU A 142 -9.31 -7.56 4.71
CA GLU A 142 -10.54 -7.02 5.28
C GLU A 142 -11.60 -6.86 4.18
N ALA A 143 -12.81 -7.32 4.47
CA ALA A 143 -13.97 -7.13 3.60
C ALA A 143 -15.21 -6.76 4.43
N PRO A 144 -15.96 -5.71 4.05
CA PRO A 144 -17.18 -5.33 4.76
C PRO A 144 -18.32 -6.31 4.44
N ILE A 145 -19.08 -6.70 5.45
CA ILE A 145 -20.36 -7.42 5.29
C ILE A 145 -21.48 -6.64 5.97
N THR A 146 -22.69 -6.77 5.46
CA THR A 146 -23.90 -6.22 6.09
C THR A 146 -24.63 -7.33 6.83
N VAL A 147 -24.91 -7.13 8.11
CA VAL A 147 -25.71 -8.06 8.92
C VAL A 147 -27.03 -7.40 9.28
N LEU A 148 -28.14 -8.11 9.09
CA LEU A 148 -29.48 -7.65 9.42
C LEU A 148 -30.07 -8.48 10.56
N ASN A 149 -30.53 -7.80 11.61
CA ASN A 149 -31.31 -8.40 12.69
C ASN A 149 -32.77 -7.95 12.62
N PRO A 150 -33.69 -8.78 12.11
CA PRO A 150 -35.12 -8.45 12.02
C PRO A 150 -35.82 -8.55 13.39
N PHE A 151 -35.20 -9.18 14.39
CA PHE A 151 -35.79 -9.44 15.70
C PHE A 151 -35.61 -8.28 16.69
N VAL A 152 -34.75 -7.31 16.37
CA VAL A 152 -34.60 -6.08 17.15
C VAL A 152 -35.48 -5.00 16.53
N ALA A 153 -36.68 -4.83 17.09
CA ALA A 153 -37.60 -3.77 16.71
C ALA A 153 -37.00 -2.40 17.08
N GLY A 154 -36.49 -1.69 16.08
CA GLY A 154 -35.86 -0.39 16.33
C GLY A 154 -34.83 -0.02 15.28
N MET A 155 -35.22 -0.01 14.00
CA MET A 155 -34.68 1.04 13.15
C MET A 155 -35.26 2.36 13.65
N SER A 156 -34.65 2.91 14.70
CA SER A 156 -34.29 4.31 14.50
C SER A 156 -33.43 4.23 13.25
N GLN A 157 -33.91 4.75 12.11
CA GLN A 157 -32.96 5.27 11.12
C GLN A 157 -31.88 5.95 11.95
N PRO A 158 -30.57 5.73 11.72
CA PRO A 158 -29.58 6.51 12.43
C PRO A 158 -30.05 7.94 12.24
N VAL A 159 -30.58 8.53 13.32
CA VAL A 159 -31.05 9.90 13.31
C VAL A 159 -29.76 10.56 12.94
N ALA A 160 -29.68 11.07 11.70
CA ALA A 160 -28.47 11.69 11.20
C ALA A 160 -28.15 12.71 12.27
N SER A 161 -27.23 12.35 13.16
CA SER A 161 -26.98 13.18 14.31
C SER A 161 -26.53 14.45 13.64
N GLN A 162 -27.14 15.58 13.99
CA GLN A 162 -26.70 16.87 13.49
C GLN A 162 -25.32 17.23 14.07
N GLN A 163 -24.45 16.23 14.26
CA GLN A 163 -23.03 16.38 14.32
C GLN A 163 -22.62 16.95 12.97
N THR A 164 -22.24 18.21 13.05
CA THR A 164 -21.53 18.94 12.01
C THR A 164 -20.52 17.99 11.38
N PRO A 165 -20.61 17.64 10.09
CA PRO A 165 -19.73 16.63 9.52
C PRO A 165 -18.30 17.10 9.71
N ALA A 166 -17.56 16.37 10.54
CA ALA A 166 -16.14 16.56 10.74
C ALA A 166 -15.47 15.75 9.63
N TYR A 167 -15.15 16.43 8.54
CA TYR A 167 -14.41 15.82 7.45
C TYR A 167 -12.96 15.67 7.87
N ASP A 168 -12.38 14.51 7.57
CA ASP A 168 -10.95 14.31 7.64
C ASP A 168 -10.35 14.67 6.28
N VAL A 169 -9.52 15.71 6.25
CA VAL A 169 -8.87 16.21 5.03
C VAL A 169 -7.37 16.25 5.23
N GLN A 170 -6.68 15.48 4.41
CA GLN A 170 -5.24 15.24 4.50
C GLN A 170 -4.55 15.66 3.20
N PHE A 171 -3.30 16.12 3.32
CA PHE A 171 -2.48 16.60 2.21
C PHE A 171 -1.14 15.88 2.16
N PHE A 172 -0.77 15.40 0.97
CA PHE A 172 0.37 14.52 0.74
C PHE A 172 1.27 15.12 -0.35
N PRO A 173 2.33 15.84 0.03
CA PRO A 173 3.35 16.29 -0.91
C PRO A 173 4.05 15.09 -1.56
N GLU A 174 4.18 15.10 -2.88
CA GLU A 174 4.87 14.05 -3.63
C GLU A 174 6.36 14.01 -3.22
N GLY A 175 6.84 12.82 -2.84
CA GLY A 175 8.18 12.66 -2.25
C GLY A 175 8.26 12.87 -0.73
N GLY A 176 7.14 13.22 -0.07
CA GLY A 176 7.01 13.19 1.39
C GLY A 176 7.23 14.53 2.12
N ALA A 177 7.70 15.57 1.42
CA ALA A 177 7.90 16.89 2.00
C ALA A 177 7.51 17.99 1.00
N LEU A 178 6.95 19.09 1.53
CA LEU A 178 6.72 20.31 0.76
C LEU A 178 8.02 21.14 0.77
N VAL A 179 8.61 21.42 -0.39
CA VAL A 179 9.92 22.10 -0.48
C VAL A 179 9.78 23.49 -1.09
N GLY A 180 10.23 24.51 -0.37
CA GLY A 180 10.23 25.91 -0.78
C GLY A 180 10.97 26.14 -2.10
N GLN A 181 10.45 27.05 -2.92
CA GLN A 181 10.97 27.44 -4.24
C GLN A 181 11.07 26.31 -5.28
N LEU A 182 10.57 25.12 -4.98
CA LEU A 182 10.39 24.04 -5.95
C LEU A 182 8.92 23.93 -6.34
N GLU A 183 8.66 23.41 -7.53
CA GLU A 183 7.30 23.05 -7.91
C GLU A 183 6.94 21.74 -7.20
N ASN A 184 5.87 21.75 -6.41
CA ASN A 184 5.42 20.61 -5.62
C ASN A 184 4.03 20.18 -6.11
N ARG A 185 3.88 18.89 -6.41
CA ARG A 185 2.57 18.26 -6.51
C ARG A 185 2.12 17.83 -5.12
N VAL A 186 0.91 18.23 -4.72
CA VAL A 186 0.31 17.83 -3.46
C VAL A 186 -1.00 17.13 -3.77
N ALA A 187 -1.07 15.85 -3.43
CA ALA A 187 -2.33 15.13 -3.42
C ALA A 187 -3.10 15.45 -2.15
N PHE A 188 -4.41 15.28 -2.21
CA PHE A 188 -5.28 15.41 -1.04
C PHE A 188 -6.30 14.28 -1.03
N ARG A 189 -6.79 13.98 0.17
CA ARG A 189 -7.90 13.06 0.41
C ARG A 189 -8.85 13.72 1.40
N ALA A 190 -10.13 13.75 1.09
CA ALA A 190 -11.19 14.25 1.97
C ALA A 190 -12.28 13.18 2.15
N VAL A 191 -12.52 12.77 3.40
CA VAL A 191 -13.51 11.74 3.73
C VAL A 191 -14.45 12.18 4.84
N ASP A 192 -15.63 11.57 4.89
CA ASP A 192 -16.56 11.69 6.01
C ASP A 192 -16.17 10.79 7.20
N SER A 193 -16.99 10.80 8.26
CA SER A 193 -16.77 10.01 9.46
C SER A 193 -16.81 8.50 9.24
N ASN A 194 -17.31 8.03 8.10
CA ASN A 194 -17.34 6.62 7.72
C ASN A 194 -16.20 6.26 6.75
N GLY A 195 -15.27 7.19 6.49
CA GLY A 195 -14.17 7.00 5.55
C GLY A 195 -14.56 7.11 4.08
N LYS A 196 -15.80 7.51 3.77
CA LYS A 196 -16.28 7.70 2.41
C LYS A 196 -15.83 9.04 1.86
N GLY A 197 -15.32 9.06 0.64
CA GLY A 197 -14.91 10.26 -0.07
C GLY A 197 -16.05 11.26 -0.28
N ILE A 198 -15.74 12.55 -0.12
CA ILE A 198 -16.71 13.64 -0.29
C ILE A 198 -16.37 14.51 -1.50
N ASP A 199 -17.41 15.04 -2.15
CA ASP A 199 -17.25 16.11 -3.14
C ASP A 199 -17.22 17.48 -2.45
N PHE A 200 -16.33 18.37 -2.90
CA PHE A 200 -16.20 19.73 -2.38
C PHE A 200 -15.53 20.67 -3.39
N LYS A 201 -15.62 21.98 -3.13
CA LYS A 201 -14.81 23.01 -3.81
C LYS A 201 -13.74 23.54 -2.86
N GLY A 202 -12.48 23.53 -3.30
CA GLY A 202 -11.32 23.92 -2.51
C GLY A 202 -10.65 25.19 -3.03
N ALA A 203 -10.05 25.96 -2.12
CA ALA A 203 -9.13 27.05 -2.41
C ALA A 203 -7.88 26.92 -1.52
N LEU A 204 -6.70 27.02 -2.12
CA LEU A 204 -5.44 27.09 -1.40
C LEU A 204 -5.14 28.56 -1.10
N ILE A 205 -4.93 28.89 0.17
CA ILE A 205 -4.64 30.25 0.63
C ILE A 205 -3.30 30.31 1.38
N ASP A 206 -2.67 31.49 1.34
CA ASP A 206 -1.45 31.79 2.08
C ASP A 206 -1.73 32.39 3.48
N GLN A 207 -0.68 32.93 4.11
CA GLN A 207 -0.77 33.57 5.42
C GLN A 207 -1.49 34.93 5.38
N GLN A 208 -1.52 35.57 4.22
CA GLN A 208 -2.17 36.85 3.96
C GLN A 208 -3.66 36.67 3.58
N ASN A 209 -4.14 35.42 3.51
CA ASN A 209 -5.45 35.02 3.00
C ASN A 209 -5.64 35.31 1.50
N ASP A 210 -4.56 35.44 0.73
CA ASP A 210 -4.65 35.49 -0.72
C ASP A 210 -4.90 34.09 -1.29
N THR A 211 -5.70 34.02 -2.35
CA THR A 211 -6.04 32.76 -3.01
C THR A 211 -5.00 32.43 -4.09
N LEU A 212 -4.21 31.38 -3.85
CA LEU A 212 -3.18 30.95 -4.79
C LEU A 212 -3.75 30.12 -5.94
N LEU A 213 -4.66 29.19 -5.63
CA LEU A 213 -5.34 28.35 -6.62
C LEU A 213 -6.65 27.78 -6.08
N ARG A 214 -7.46 27.22 -6.98
CA ARG A 214 -8.69 26.48 -6.66
C ARG A 214 -8.56 25.04 -7.12
N PHE A 215 -9.19 24.12 -6.40
CA PHE A 215 -9.13 22.69 -6.67
C PHE A 215 -10.43 21.99 -6.28
N GLN A 216 -10.63 20.76 -6.75
CA GLN A 216 -11.78 19.92 -6.41
C GLN A 216 -11.37 18.45 -6.53
N PRO A 217 -12.05 17.52 -5.83
CA PRO A 217 -11.84 16.08 -6.00
C PRO A 217 -12.01 15.64 -7.45
N VAL A 218 -11.21 14.65 -7.84
CA VAL A 218 -11.33 13.91 -9.10
C VAL A 218 -12.22 12.68 -8.87
N ARG A 219 -11.97 11.92 -7.80
CA ARG A 219 -12.70 10.69 -7.48
C ARG A 219 -12.57 10.35 -5.99
N PHE A 220 -13.67 9.93 -5.36
CA PHE A 220 -13.70 9.47 -3.95
C PHE A 220 -13.01 10.44 -2.99
N GLY A 221 -13.27 11.75 -3.14
CA GLY A 221 -12.66 12.79 -2.31
C GLY A 221 -11.16 12.99 -2.51
N MET A 222 -10.54 12.33 -3.48
CA MET A 222 -9.12 12.47 -3.81
C MET A 222 -8.91 13.38 -5.01
N GLY A 223 -7.82 14.13 -4.98
CA GLY A 223 -7.35 14.95 -6.09
C GLY A 223 -5.93 15.43 -5.86
N SER A 224 -5.40 16.26 -6.75
CA SER A 224 -4.09 16.88 -6.56
C SER A 224 -4.05 18.28 -7.15
N PHE A 225 -3.09 19.08 -6.70
CA PHE A 225 -2.74 20.35 -7.31
C PHE A 225 -1.23 20.54 -7.29
N VAL A 226 -0.75 21.43 -8.14
CA VAL A 226 0.67 21.79 -8.23
C VAL A 226 0.82 23.25 -7.85
N PHE A 227 1.78 23.54 -6.96
CA PHE A 227 2.13 24.92 -6.63
C PHE A 227 3.59 25.05 -6.17
N LYS A 228 4.08 26.28 -6.18
CA LYS A 228 5.44 26.63 -5.75
C LYS A 228 5.40 27.38 -4.41
N PRO A 229 5.61 26.71 -3.26
CA PRO A 229 5.62 27.37 -1.96
C PRO A 229 6.83 28.30 -1.81
N ALA A 230 6.66 29.38 -1.04
CA ALA A 230 7.73 30.20 -0.53
C ALA A 230 8.48 29.49 0.62
N ASP A 231 9.63 30.03 0.99
CA ASP A 231 10.45 29.47 2.07
C ASP A 231 9.72 29.59 3.40
N GLU A 232 9.56 28.46 4.09
CA GLU A 232 8.82 28.38 5.36
C GLU A 232 7.39 28.93 5.28
N GLY A 233 6.82 28.96 4.07
CA GLY A 233 5.44 29.34 3.82
C GLY A 233 4.48 28.44 4.59
N LYS A 234 3.43 29.04 5.15
CA LYS A 234 2.32 28.30 5.76
C LYS A 234 1.10 28.48 4.87
N TYR A 235 0.50 27.36 4.51
CA TYR A 235 -0.64 27.33 3.60
C TYR A 235 -1.81 26.63 4.26
N ARG A 236 -3.01 27.05 3.89
CA ARG A 236 -4.25 26.42 4.34
C ARG A 236 -5.14 26.15 3.14
N ALA A 237 -5.85 25.04 3.19
CA ALA A 237 -6.93 24.76 2.27
C ALA A 237 -8.26 25.16 2.91
N VAL A 238 -9.05 25.97 2.22
CA VAL A 238 -10.44 26.23 2.56
C VAL A 238 -11.29 25.36 1.64
N ILE A 239 -12.09 24.47 2.22
CA ILE A 239 -13.03 23.63 1.47
C ILE A 239 -14.45 24.09 1.72
N GLN A 240 -15.31 23.95 0.72
CA GLN A 240 -16.74 24.15 0.80
C GLN A 240 -17.45 22.88 0.34
N ASP A 241 -18.24 22.27 1.23
CA ASP A 241 -19.03 21.09 0.90
C ASP A 241 -20.26 21.41 0.04
N ALA A 242 -20.99 20.36 -0.37
CA ALA A 242 -22.20 20.50 -1.17
C ALA A 242 -23.34 21.28 -0.45
N ALA A 243 -23.32 21.35 0.88
CA ALA A 243 -24.27 22.15 1.67
C ALA A 243 -23.83 23.62 1.83
N GLY A 244 -22.69 23.99 1.26
CA GLY A 244 -22.14 25.34 1.30
C GLY A 244 -21.34 25.66 2.57
N LYS A 245 -21.17 24.69 3.48
CA LYS A 245 -20.43 24.86 4.73
C LYS A 245 -18.93 24.83 4.44
N THR A 246 -18.20 25.73 5.09
CA THR A 246 -16.76 25.87 4.89
C THR A 246 -15.96 25.34 6.08
N ALA A 247 -14.83 24.73 5.80
CA ALA A 247 -13.84 24.32 6.80
C ALA A 247 -12.42 24.61 6.30
N THR A 248 -11.47 24.76 7.21
CA THR A 248 -10.08 25.13 6.90
C THR A 248 -9.11 24.11 7.47
N TYR A 249 -8.17 23.66 6.65
CA TYR A 249 -7.21 22.62 7.00
C TYR A 249 -5.78 23.09 6.69
N PRO A 250 -4.82 22.90 7.60
CA PRO A 250 -3.42 23.27 7.35
C PRO A 250 -2.76 22.30 6.35
N LEU A 251 -1.91 22.83 5.49
CA LEU A 251 -0.95 22.01 4.74
C LEU A 251 0.30 21.73 5.60
N PRO A 252 1.08 20.68 5.27
CA PRO A 252 2.42 20.50 5.82
C PRO A 252 3.29 21.75 5.63
N ALA A 253 4.13 22.05 6.62
CA ALA A 253 5.03 23.20 6.55
C ALA A 253 6.06 23.03 5.42
N ALA A 254 6.29 24.10 4.65
CA ALA A 254 7.30 24.10 3.60
C ALA A 254 8.72 24.14 4.19
N GLN A 255 9.59 23.23 3.74
CA GLN A 255 10.99 23.15 4.13
C GLN A 255 11.86 24.01 3.21
N LYS A 256 12.89 24.68 3.73
CA LYS A 256 13.86 25.45 2.91
C LYS A 256 14.70 24.57 1.99
N GLN A 257 14.92 23.34 2.41
CA GLN A 257 15.75 22.36 1.72
C GLN A 257 15.02 21.02 1.69
N GLY A 258 15.29 20.23 0.67
CA GLY A 258 14.68 18.92 0.47
C GLY A 258 14.65 18.52 -0.99
N TYR A 259 13.82 17.52 -1.27
CA TYR A 259 13.64 16.95 -2.60
C TYR A 259 12.15 16.91 -2.93
N ALA A 260 11.80 17.30 -4.16
CA ALA A 260 10.48 17.07 -4.72
C ALA A 260 10.60 16.02 -5.83
N ILE A 261 9.73 15.02 -5.81
CA ILE A 261 9.69 13.95 -6.82
C ILE A 261 8.51 14.22 -7.74
N GLN A 262 8.69 13.95 -9.03
CA GLN A 262 7.62 13.91 -10.01
C GLN A 262 7.77 12.64 -10.84
N VAL A 263 6.75 11.79 -10.84
CA VAL A 263 6.67 10.63 -11.73
C VAL A 263 5.73 10.93 -12.88
N GLN A 264 6.26 10.88 -14.09
CA GLN A 264 5.51 11.07 -15.32
C GLN A 264 5.52 9.78 -16.13
N ASP A 265 4.34 9.35 -16.52
CA ASP A 265 4.21 8.30 -17.52
C ASP A 265 4.57 8.89 -18.89
N SER A 266 5.77 8.57 -19.39
CA SER A 266 6.37 9.19 -20.59
C SER A 266 6.10 8.41 -21.89
N GLY A 267 5.02 7.62 -21.93
CA GLY A 267 4.62 6.79 -23.08
C GLY A 267 4.47 5.31 -22.69
N GLU A 268 4.26 4.42 -23.67
CA GLU A 268 3.88 3.02 -23.39
C GLU A 268 4.94 2.23 -22.60
N GLN A 269 6.23 2.53 -22.76
CA GLN A 269 7.32 1.66 -22.28
C GLN A 269 8.11 2.22 -21.11
N LYS A 270 8.12 3.55 -20.88
CA LYS A 270 9.03 4.18 -19.90
C LYS A 270 8.34 5.13 -18.96
N LEU A 271 8.78 5.10 -17.72
CA LEU A 271 8.48 6.09 -16.69
C LEU A 271 9.65 7.06 -16.57
N LYS A 272 9.32 8.35 -16.51
CA LYS A 272 10.28 9.40 -16.23
C LYS A 272 10.10 9.87 -14.80
N ILE A 273 11.13 9.66 -13.98
CA ILE A 273 11.16 10.11 -12.59
C ILE A 273 12.08 11.33 -12.54
N THR A 274 11.51 12.48 -12.22
CA THR A 274 12.26 13.73 -12.05
C THR A 274 12.39 14.03 -10.57
N VAL A 275 13.61 14.30 -10.12
CA VAL A 275 13.89 14.74 -8.75
C VAL A 275 14.44 16.15 -8.79
N LEU A 276 13.70 17.08 -8.18
CA LEU A 276 14.14 18.46 -7.96
C LEU A 276 14.73 18.54 -6.56
N ALA A 277 15.99 18.96 -6.45
CA ALA A 277 16.72 19.04 -5.20
C ALA A 277 17.07 20.48 -4.87
N ARG A 278 16.85 20.86 -3.61
CA ARG A 278 17.34 22.11 -3.04
C ARG A 278 18.05 21.79 -1.74
N THR A 279 19.37 21.69 -1.76
CA THR A 279 20.17 21.18 -0.62
C THR A 279 21.18 22.18 -0.08
N GLY A 280 21.03 23.47 -0.42
CA GLY A 280 21.96 24.53 -0.03
C GLY A 280 23.37 24.30 -0.60
N ASN A 281 24.40 24.55 0.21
CA ASN A 281 25.81 24.38 -0.19
C ASN A 281 26.27 22.91 -0.22
N ASN A 282 25.43 21.98 0.23
CA ASN A 282 25.70 20.54 0.24
C ASN A 282 24.94 19.87 -0.91
N ALA A 283 25.22 20.29 -2.15
CA ALA A 283 24.69 19.60 -3.32
C ALA A 283 25.23 18.17 -3.35
N PRO A 284 24.39 17.12 -3.36
CA PRO A 284 24.89 15.77 -3.47
C PRO A 284 25.52 15.56 -4.85
N ASP A 285 26.64 14.83 -4.89
CA ASP A 285 27.33 14.49 -6.15
C ASP A 285 26.49 13.58 -7.07
N GLY A 286 25.45 12.96 -6.51
CA GLY A 286 24.46 12.16 -7.22
C GLY A 286 23.33 11.70 -6.31
N LEU A 287 22.26 11.27 -6.95
CA LEU A 287 21.12 10.61 -6.33
C LEU A 287 21.02 9.18 -6.85
N TYR A 288 20.46 8.31 -6.02
CA TYR A 288 20.32 6.89 -6.35
C TYR A 288 18.85 6.52 -6.28
N LEU A 289 18.37 5.80 -7.28
CA LEU A 289 17.02 5.25 -7.32
C LEU A 289 17.08 3.77 -6.96
N LEU A 290 16.14 3.33 -6.13
CA LEU A 290 15.76 1.94 -5.99
C LEU A 290 14.30 1.78 -6.39
N ALA A 291 14.04 0.87 -7.32
CA ALA A 291 12.71 0.47 -7.73
C ALA A 291 12.48 -1.01 -7.37
N HIS A 292 11.41 -1.33 -6.64
CA HIS A 292 11.03 -2.72 -6.38
C HIS A 292 9.52 -2.91 -6.28
N THR A 293 9.05 -4.09 -6.67
CA THR A 293 7.64 -4.53 -6.57
C THR A 293 7.59 -5.71 -5.61
N GLY A 294 6.85 -5.61 -4.51
CA GLY A 294 6.92 -6.59 -3.42
C GLY A 294 8.36 -6.81 -2.92
N LEU A 295 8.75 -8.07 -2.73
CA LEU A 295 10.13 -8.51 -2.44
C LEU A 295 10.87 -8.98 -3.71
N GLY A 296 10.45 -8.54 -4.89
CA GLY A 296 11.01 -8.94 -6.18
C GLY A 296 12.41 -8.37 -6.45
N ALA A 297 12.98 -8.70 -7.62
CA ALA A 297 14.26 -8.14 -8.04
C ALA A 297 14.19 -6.61 -8.12
N ALA A 298 15.11 -5.92 -7.44
CA ALA A 298 15.17 -4.48 -7.48
C ALA A 298 15.99 -3.97 -8.67
N HIS A 299 15.53 -2.85 -9.24
CA HIS A 299 16.30 -2.06 -10.19
C HIS A 299 16.93 -0.87 -9.46
N THR A 300 18.24 -0.68 -9.65
CA THR A 300 18.95 0.48 -9.12
C THR A 300 19.52 1.32 -10.25
N ASP A 301 19.44 2.64 -10.11
CA ASP A 301 20.02 3.58 -11.06
C ASP A 301 20.69 4.77 -10.34
N ARG A 302 21.61 5.45 -11.01
CA ARG A 302 22.33 6.62 -10.50
C ARG A 302 22.06 7.83 -11.38
N GLY A 303 21.52 8.88 -10.77
CA GLY A 303 21.28 10.17 -11.40
C GLY A 303 22.30 11.20 -10.94
N THR A 304 22.87 11.96 -11.87
CA THR A 304 23.68 13.14 -11.53
C THR A 304 22.79 14.36 -11.41
N LEU A 305 23.01 15.17 -10.37
CA LEU A 305 22.27 16.41 -10.19
C LEU A 305 22.85 17.51 -11.10
N GLN A 306 22.06 18.00 -12.04
CA GLN A 306 22.40 19.14 -12.90
C GLN A 306 21.43 20.28 -12.63
N ASN A 307 21.93 21.44 -12.22
CA ASN A 307 21.12 22.62 -11.89
C ASN A 307 19.96 22.31 -10.92
N GLY A 308 20.21 21.49 -9.91
CA GLY A 308 19.19 21.09 -8.93
C GLY A 308 18.16 20.08 -9.44
N LYS A 309 18.43 19.40 -10.56
CA LYS A 309 17.53 18.42 -11.17
C LYS A 309 18.27 17.13 -11.51
N ALA A 310 17.67 15.98 -11.20
CA ALA A 310 18.08 14.66 -11.68
C ALA A 310 16.89 13.98 -12.37
N GLU A 311 17.17 13.14 -13.36
CA GLU A 311 16.15 12.38 -14.09
C GLU A 311 16.56 10.91 -14.15
N PHE A 312 15.59 10.02 -13.95
CA PHE A 312 15.73 8.58 -14.11
C PHE A 312 14.71 8.09 -15.13
N LEU A 313 15.13 7.16 -15.99
CA LEU A 313 14.25 6.53 -16.99
C LEU A 313 14.12 5.06 -16.67
N VAL A 314 12.96 4.66 -16.15
CA VAL A 314 12.67 3.28 -15.76
C VAL A 314 11.83 2.62 -16.85
N ASP A 315 12.26 1.46 -17.30
CA ASP A 315 11.49 0.62 -18.22
C ASP A 315 10.35 -0.08 -17.46
N LYS A 316 9.10 0.08 -17.91
CA LYS A 316 7.94 -0.58 -17.28
C LYS A 316 8.01 -2.11 -17.40
N GLY A 317 8.73 -2.64 -18.39
CA GLY A 317 8.94 -4.06 -18.59
C GLY A 317 9.77 -4.72 -17.48
N THR A 318 10.59 -3.95 -16.76
CA THR A 318 11.39 -4.47 -15.63
C THR A 318 10.63 -4.49 -14.31
N LEU A 319 9.49 -3.81 -14.24
CA LEU A 319 8.64 -3.74 -13.04
C LEU A 319 7.69 -4.93 -12.96
N GLY A 320 7.42 -5.41 -11.74
CA GLY A 320 6.35 -6.38 -11.51
C GLY A 320 4.96 -5.76 -11.64
N ASP A 321 3.95 -6.60 -11.75
CA ASP A 321 2.55 -6.16 -11.71
C ASP A 321 2.18 -5.75 -10.27
N GLY A 322 1.30 -4.75 -10.12
CA GLY A 322 0.93 -4.17 -8.83
C GLY A 322 1.77 -2.94 -8.46
N ILE A 323 2.07 -2.75 -7.18
CA ILE A 323 2.69 -1.54 -6.64
C ILE A 323 4.22 -1.64 -6.68
N THR A 324 4.84 -0.69 -7.37
CA THR A 324 6.28 -0.45 -7.33
C THR A 324 6.59 0.73 -6.43
N HIS A 325 7.54 0.54 -5.52
CA HIS A 325 8.13 1.62 -4.71
C HIS A 325 9.34 2.21 -5.44
N PHE A 326 9.32 3.52 -5.70
CA PHE A 326 10.50 4.27 -6.12
C PHE A 326 11.05 5.05 -4.93
N THR A 327 12.16 4.59 -4.35
CA THR A 327 12.86 5.32 -3.28
C THR A 327 14.11 5.99 -3.82
N ILE A 328 14.25 7.28 -3.54
CA ILE A 328 15.42 8.09 -3.86
C ILE A 328 16.33 8.16 -2.64
N PHE A 329 17.62 7.95 -2.84
CA PHE A 329 18.65 8.04 -1.82
C PHE A 329 19.69 9.12 -2.13
N ASP A 330 20.23 9.71 -1.08
CA ASP A 330 21.41 10.57 -1.17
C ASP A 330 22.73 9.77 -1.27
N GLN A 331 23.84 10.48 -1.38
CA GLN A 331 25.19 9.90 -1.43
C GLN A 331 25.61 9.09 -0.20
N ASN A 332 24.89 9.21 0.92
CA ASN A 332 25.14 8.44 2.12
C ASN A 332 24.28 7.16 2.17
N ALA A 333 23.51 6.88 1.11
CA ALA A 333 22.47 5.86 1.06
C ALA A 333 21.33 6.11 2.07
N ARG A 334 21.00 7.37 2.35
CA ARG A 334 19.84 7.73 3.16
C ARG A 334 18.64 8.00 2.25
N PRO A 335 17.45 7.45 2.54
CA PRO A 335 16.26 7.73 1.76
C PRO A 335 15.84 9.18 1.95
N VAL A 336 15.51 9.86 0.85
CA VAL A 336 15.15 11.29 0.83
C VAL A 336 13.79 11.57 0.18
N GLY A 337 13.23 10.59 -0.51
CA GLY A 337 11.96 10.70 -1.21
C GLY A 337 11.44 9.33 -1.60
N GLU A 338 10.14 9.09 -1.52
CA GLU A 338 9.50 7.88 -2.04
C GLU A 338 8.27 8.24 -2.87
N ARG A 339 8.03 7.44 -3.91
CA ARG A 339 6.85 7.53 -4.75
C ARG A 339 6.42 6.14 -5.20
N LEU A 340 5.15 5.80 -4.95
CA LEU A 340 4.57 4.55 -5.43
C LEU A 340 4.09 4.69 -6.86
N TYR A 341 4.08 3.60 -7.62
CA TYR A 341 3.51 3.52 -8.96
C TYR A 341 2.80 2.20 -9.14
N PHE A 342 1.58 2.24 -9.69
CA PHE A 342 0.83 1.03 -9.97
C PHE A 342 1.00 0.60 -11.43
N LYS A 343 1.59 -0.57 -11.64
CA LYS A 343 1.61 -1.24 -12.94
C LYS A 343 0.42 -2.21 -13.02
N ARG A 344 -0.45 -2.02 -14.02
CA ARG A 344 -1.55 -2.96 -14.28
C ARG A 344 -1.01 -4.32 -14.72
N PRO A 345 -1.68 -5.42 -14.32
CA PRO A 345 -1.25 -6.74 -14.72
C PRO A 345 -1.37 -6.92 -16.23
N ALA A 346 -0.35 -7.53 -16.83
CA ALA A 346 -0.34 -7.81 -18.27
C ALA A 346 -1.30 -8.96 -18.65
N ARG A 347 -1.69 -9.79 -17.67
CA ARG A 347 -2.59 -10.92 -17.83
C ARG A 347 -3.85 -10.69 -16.99
N SER A 348 -5.00 -10.73 -17.64
CA SER A 348 -6.31 -10.83 -16.99
C SER A 348 -6.94 -12.18 -17.30
N VAL A 349 -7.74 -12.69 -16.38
CA VAL A 349 -8.64 -13.82 -16.65
C VAL A 349 -10.02 -13.23 -16.85
N GLU A 350 -10.53 -13.30 -18.07
CA GLU A 350 -11.92 -12.91 -18.34
C GLU A 350 -12.81 -14.13 -18.16
N ILE A 351 -13.77 -14.03 -17.23
CA ILE A 351 -14.76 -15.06 -16.96
C ILE A 351 -16.09 -14.60 -17.52
N THR A 352 -16.62 -15.35 -18.48
CA THR A 352 -17.96 -15.15 -19.03
C THR A 352 -18.87 -16.22 -18.47
N ALA A 353 -20.01 -15.81 -17.91
CA ALA A 353 -21.08 -16.68 -17.45
C ALA A 353 -22.32 -16.47 -18.32
N LEU A 354 -22.70 -17.48 -19.10
CA LEU A 354 -23.84 -17.43 -20.01
C LEU A 354 -24.93 -18.39 -19.51
N PRO A 355 -26.05 -17.88 -18.98
CA PRO A 355 -27.19 -18.72 -18.69
C PRO A 355 -27.88 -19.14 -19.99
N ASP A 356 -28.45 -20.35 -20.00
CA ASP A 356 -29.20 -20.85 -21.15
C ASP A 356 -30.52 -20.09 -21.41
N LYS A 357 -31.03 -19.37 -20.40
CA LYS A 357 -32.22 -18.53 -20.49
C LYS A 357 -32.06 -17.21 -19.73
N ARG A 358 -32.86 -16.21 -20.12
CA ARG A 358 -32.92 -14.92 -19.41
C ARG A 358 -33.76 -14.96 -18.14
N GLU A 359 -34.78 -15.81 -18.13
CA GLU A 359 -35.72 -15.96 -17.02
C GLU A 359 -36.02 -17.45 -16.83
N TYR A 360 -36.23 -17.83 -15.58
CA TYR A 360 -36.51 -19.20 -15.16
C TYR A 360 -37.74 -19.21 -14.26
N THR A 361 -38.54 -20.25 -14.38
CA THR A 361 -39.64 -20.52 -13.46
C THR A 361 -39.13 -21.18 -12.17
N THR A 362 -39.97 -21.21 -11.12
CA THR A 362 -39.58 -21.77 -9.83
C THR A 362 -39.16 -23.24 -9.96
N ARG A 363 -37.95 -23.57 -9.48
CA ARG A 363 -37.31 -24.90 -9.54
C ARG A 363 -36.96 -25.40 -10.95
N GLU A 364 -36.99 -24.53 -11.95
CA GLU A 364 -36.48 -24.86 -13.28
C GLU A 364 -34.95 -25.10 -13.22
N LYS A 365 -34.48 -26.11 -13.96
CA LYS A 365 -33.06 -26.42 -14.05
C LYS A 365 -32.36 -25.32 -14.85
N VAL A 366 -31.35 -24.69 -14.24
CA VAL A 366 -30.47 -23.71 -14.88
C VAL A 366 -29.26 -24.41 -15.48
N HIS A 367 -28.93 -24.11 -16.73
CA HIS A 367 -27.64 -24.45 -17.33
C HIS A 367 -26.81 -23.18 -17.48
N LEU A 368 -25.61 -23.18 -16.90
CA LEU A 368 -24.72 -22.03 -16.89
C LEU A 368 -23.39 -22.41 -17.55
N ASP A 369 -23.13 -21.82 -18.72
CA ASP A 369 -21.87 -21.99 -19.43
C ASP A 369 -20.84 -21.00 -18.89
N LEU A 370 -19.77 -21.54 -18.30
CA LEU A 370 -18.69 -20.78 -17.70
C LEU A 370 -17.44 -20.92 -18.57
N THR A 371 -17.00 -19.81 -19.15
CA THR A 371 -15.79 -19.77 -19.98
C THR A 371 -14.77 -18.85 -19.34
N ALA A 372 -13.60 -19.39 -18.99
CA ALA A 372 -12.45 -18.60 -18.57
C ALA A 372 -11.46 -18.48 -19.73
N GLN A 373 -11.26 -17.25 -20.22
CA GLN A 373 -10.23 -16.98 -21.22
C GLN A 373 -8.95 -16.55 -20.52
N VAL A 374 -7.90 -17.36 -20.67
CA VAL A 374 -6.59 -17.10 -20.09
C VAL A 374 -5.55 -16.98 -21.18
N THR A 375 -4.81 -15.87 -21.17
CA THR A 375 -3.61 -15.73 -21.99
C THR A 375 -2.53 -16.71 -21.50
N GLY A 376 -2.25 -17.77 -22.27
CA GLY A 376 -1.14 -18.70 -22.00
C GLY A 376 -1.50 -20.14 -21.59
N ALA A 377 -2.73 -20.61 -21.83
CA ALA A 377 -3.13 -22.03 -21.70
C ALA A 377 -2.77 -22.70 -20.35
N ALA A 378 -2.99 -22.00 -19.23
CA ALA A 378 -2.86 -22.58 -17.90
C ALA A 378 -4.20 -23.18 -17.42
N PRO A 379 -4.19 -24.30 -16.67
CA PRO A 379 -5.40 -24.83 -16.05
C PRO A 379 -5.95 -23.84 -15.03
N VAL A 380 -7.26 -23.59 -15.07
CA VAL A 380 -7.97 -22.67 -14.16
C VAL A 380 -8.77 -23.48 -13.15
N THR A 381 -8.70 -23.10 -11.88
CA THR A 381 -9.62 -23.60 -10.85
C THR A 381 -10.66 -22.54 -10.55
N LEU A 382 -11.90 -22.96 -10.29
CA LEU A 382 -13.02 -22.06 -10.06
C LEU A 382 -13.66 -22.35 -8.70
N SER A 383 -14.02 -21.28 -7.99
CA SER A 383 -14.91 -21.30 -6.83
C SER A 383 -16.04 -20.33 -7.11
N THR A 384 -17.28 -20.80 -6.98
CA THR A 384 -18.48 -20.06 -7.37
C THR A 384 -19.46 -20.05 -6.21
N SER A 385 -20.00 -18.87 -5.90
CA SER A 385 -21.19 -18.72 -5.06
C SER A 385 -22.36 -18.23 -5.90
N VAL A 386 -23.56 -18.66 -5.55
CA VAL A 386 -24.80 -18.22 -6.18
C VAL A 386 -25.74 -17.75 -5.07
N PHE A 387 -26.12 -16.49 -5.11
CA PHE A 387 -27.00 -15.87 -4.12
C PHE A 387 -28.00 -14.93 -4.80
N LEU A 388 -29.09 -14.65 -4.10
CA LEU A 388 -30.12 -13.72 -4.58
C LEU A 388 -29.63 -12.28 -4.39
N LEU A 389 -29.64 -11.49 -5.46
CA LEU A 389 -29.48 -10.04 -5.36
C LEU A 389 -30.79 -9.44 -4.87
N ASP A 390 -30.77 -8.81 -3.69
CA ASP A 390 -31.90 -8.05 -3.17
C ASP A 390 -31.76 -6.56 -3.53
N SER A 391 -32.84 -5.81 -3.34
CA SER A 391 -32.94 -4.35 -3.46
C SER A 391 -32.09 -3.57 -2.44
N LEU A 392 -31.54 -4.26 -1.44
CA LEU A 392 -30.74 -3.63 -0.40
C LEU A 392 -29.36 -3.23 -0.95
N PRO A 393 -28.89 -2.02 -0.64
CA PRO A 393 -27.55 -1.61 -1.01
C PRO A 393 -26.54 -2.49 -0.28
N VAL A 394 -25.58 -3.03 -1.03
CA VAL A 394 -24.52 -3.84 -0.45
C VAL A 394 -23.15 -3.22 -0.74
N SER A 395 -22.25 -3.33 0.23
CA SER A 395 -20.86 -2.88 0.10
C SER A 395 -20.14 -3.62 -1.02
N ASP A 396 -19.39 -2.86 -1.82
CA ASP A 396 -18.52 -3.40 -2.88
C ASP A 396 -17.48 -4.34 -2.24
N GLN A 397 -17.40 -5.57 -2.73
CA GLN A 397 -16.47 -6.57 -2.21
C GLN A 397 -15.11 -6.44 -2.90
N PRO A 398 -14.00 -6.62 -2.17
CA PRO A 398 -12.70 -6.71 -2.80
C PRO A 398 -12.65 -7.95 -3.70
N THR A 399 -12.19 -7.77 -4.93
CA THR A 399 -11.82 -8.88 -5.82
C THR A 399 -10.38 -9.31 -5.53
N ILE A 400 -10.03 -10.55 -5.85
CA ILE A 400 -8.70 -11.12 -5.53
C ILE A 400 -7.54 -10.29 -6.13
N ASP A 401 -7.71 -9.77 -7.34
CA ASP A 401 -6.75 -8.88 -8.00
C ASP A 401 -6.65 -7.52 -7.30
N SER A 402 -7.79 -6.91 -6.95
CA SER A 402 -7.83 -5.64 -6.23
C SER A 402 -7.24 -5.74 -4.83
N TYR A 403 -7.34 -6.91 -4.19
CA TYR A 403 -6.68 -7.16 -2.91
C TYR A 403 -5.18 -7.37 -3.09
N LEU A 404 -4.78 -8.41 -3.83
CA LEU A 404 -3.38 -8.85 -3.89
C LEU A 404 -2.44 -7.84 -4.56
N LEU A 405 -2.93 -7.11 -5.59
CA LEU A 405 -2.11 -6.19 -6.35
C LEU A 405 -2.18 -4.75 -5.83
N LEU A 406 -3.19 -4.39 -5.02
CA LEU A 406 -3.42 -3.02 -4.58
C LEU A 406 -3.58 -2.90 -3.06
N THR A 407 -4.70 -3.36 -2.48
CA THR A 407 -5.01 -2.99 -1.09
C THR A 407 -4.17 -3.73 -0.05
N SER A 408 -3.63 -4.91 -0.35
CA SER A 408 -2.77 -5.65 0.57
C SER A 408 -1.39 -5.02 0.79
N ASP A 409 -1.03 -4.03 -0.04
CA ASP A 409 0.26 -3.33 0.02
C ASP A 409 0.09 -1.85 0.42
N LEU A 410 -1.13 -1.41 0.70
CA LEU A 410 -1.47 -0.03 1.08
C LEU A 410 -2.04 0.02 2.50
N LYS A 411 -1.93 1.19 3.12
CA LYS A 411 -2.51 1.44 4.45
C LYS A 411 -3.85 2.14 4.33
N GLY A 412 -4.74 1.79 5.27
CA GLY A 412 -6.07 2.37 5.36
C GLY A 412 -7.00 1.88 4.23
N THR A 413 -8.26 2.29 4.34
CA THR A 413 -9.30 1.83 3.41
C THR A 413 -9.24 2.57 2.09
N VAL A 414 -9.10 1.83 0.99
CA VAL A 414 -9.29 2.31 -0.39
C VAL A 414 -10.77 2.14 -0.76
N GLU A 415 -11.45 3.22 -1.13
CA GLU A 415 -12.86 3.16 -1.53
C GLU A 415 -13.01 2.46 -2.90
N SER A 416 -13.89 1.45 -2.97
CA SER A 416 -14.22 0.69 -4.19
C SER A 416 -12.99 0.22 -4.99
N PRO A 417 -12.10 -0.60 -4.40
CA PRO A 417 -10.81 -0.97 -5.01
C PRO A 417 -10.98 -1.73 -6.33
N ALA A 418 -12.00 -2.60 -6.45
CA ALA A 418 -12.32 -3.33 -7.68
C ALA A 418 -12.68 -2.41 -8.86
N SER A 419 -13.10 -1.15 -8.60
CA SER A 419 -13.44 -0.21 -9.67
C SER A 419 -12.23 0.28 -10.47
N TYR A 420 -11.03 0.29 -9.87
CA TYR A 420 -9.78 0.69 -10.54
C TYR A 420 -9.26 -0.33 -11.55
N PHE A 421 -9.75 -1.57 -11.46
CA PHE A 421 -9.40 -2.68 -12.35
C PHE A 421 -10.41 -2.84 -13.50
N ARG A 422 -11.68 -2.52 -13.25
CA ARG A 422 -12.76 -2.57 -14.27
C ARG A 422 -12.68 -1.44 -15.30
N GLN A 423 -12.22 -0.26 -14.89
CA GLN A 423 -12.14 0.92 -15.75
C GLN A 423 -10.68 1.22 -16.11
N THR A 424 -10.41 1.39 -17.40
CA THR A 424 -9.04 1.65 -17.93
C THR A 424 -8.92 3.00 -18.63
N ASP A 425 -9.93 3.86 -18.50
CA ASP A 425 -9.87 5.21 -19.06
C ASP A 425 -8.88 6.13 -18.31
N ALA A 426 -8.63 7.32 -18.89
CA ALA A 426 -7.71 8.30 -18.31
C ALA A 426 -8.11 8.75 -16.89
N LYS A 427 -9.40 8.81 -16.56
CA LYS A 427 -9.85 9.19 -15.21
C LYS A 427 -9.59 8.08 -14.21
N ALA A 428 -9.75 6.82 -14.59
CA ALA A 428 -9.41 5.67 -13.76
C ALA A 428 -7.88 5.55 -13.56
N ALA A 429 -7.08 5.88 -14.58
CA ALA A 429 -5.63 5.97 -14.45
C ALA A 429 -5.21 7.09 -13.48
N GLU A 430 -5.79 8.29 -13.62
CA GLU A 430 -5.55 9.41 -12.69
C GLU A 430 -5.99 9.06 -11.26
N ALA A 431 -7.17 8.48 -11.09
CA ALA A 431 -7.66 8.12 -9.77
C ALA A 431 -6.81 7.03 -9.09
N LEU A 432 -6.24 6.10 -9.86
CA LEU A 432 -5.31 5.11 -9.32
C LEU A 432 -3.96 5.72 -8.95
N ASP A 433 -3.46 6.69 -9.73
CA ASP A 433 -2.28 7.48 -9.36
C ASP A 433 -2.51 8.27 -8.05
N LEU A 434 -3.72 8.80 -7.86
CA LEU A 434 -4.10 9.48 -6.63
C LEU A 434 -4.14 8.51 -5.42
N VAL A 435 -4.55 7.26 -5.60
CA VAL A 435 -4.44 6.23 -4.54
C VAL A 435 -2.97 6.04 -4.15
N MET A 436 -2.06 5.93 -5.13
CA MET A 436 -0.62 5.81 -4.86
C MET A 436 -0.04 6.99 -4.08
N LEU A 437 -0.55 8.20 -4.32
CA LEU A 437 -0.10 9.42 -3.63
C LEU A 437 -0.69 9.57 -2.21
N THR A 438 -1.87 9.02 -1.94
CA THR A 438 -2.64 9.29 -0.71
C THR A 438 -2.65 8.13 0.29
N HIS A 439 -2.64 6.88 -0.19
CA HIS A 439 -2.68 5.67 0.66
C HIS A 439 -1.30 5.02 0.82
N GLY A 440 -0.34 5.45 0.00
CA GLY A 440 1.03 4.93 -0.03
C GLY A 440 2.04 5.69 0.83
N TRP A 441 1.62 6.63 1.67
CA TRP A 441 2.55 7.60 2.24
C TRP A 441 3.47 6.99 3.32
N SER A 442 4.79 7.01 3.07
CA SER A 442 5.84 6.64 4.03
C SER A 442 6.95 7.68 4.03
N ARG A 443 7.23 8.28 5.19
CA ARG A 443 8.36 9.22 5.42
C ARG A 443 9.64 8.49 5.89
N PHE A 444 9.83 7.28 5.36
CA PHE A 444 10.98 6.35 5.44
C PHE A 444 11.16 5.56 6.74
N ARG A 445 10.75 4.28 6.73
CA ARG A 445 11.16 3.23 7.69
C ARG A 445 12.14 2.24 7.06
N TRP A 446 13.31 2.74 6.64
CA TRP A 446 14.40 1.90 6.10
C TRP A 446 15.25 1.25 7.20
N GLU A 447 15.07 1.66 8.45
CA GLU A 447 15.81 1.16 9.63
C GLU A 447 15.63 -0.36 9.82
N GLU A 448 14.49 -0.91 9.40
CA GLU A 448 14.18 -2.34 9.51
C GLU A 448 15.08 -3.22 8.61
N MET A 449 15.62 -2.68 7.52
CA MET A 449 16.56 -3.40 6.64
C MET A 449 17.95 -3.58 7.23
N ASP A 450 18.37 -2.64 8.09
CA ASP A 450 19.67 -2.69 8.77
C ASP A 450 19.60 -3.49 10.08
N THR A 451 18.40 -3.74 10.62
CA THR A 451 18.21 -4.55 11.83
C THR A 451 18.07 -6.04 11.49
N PRO A 452 18.89 -6.94 12.06
CA PRO A 452 18.62 -8.37 11.95
C PRO A 452 17.28 -8.69 12.63
N PRO A 453 16.44 -9.57 12.07
CA PRO A 453 15.17 -9.93 12.70
C PRO A 453 15.46 -10.45 14.11
N SER A 454 14.74 -9.91 15.10
CA SER A 454 14.80 -10.39 16.47
C SER A 454 14.54 -11.89 16.46
N ARG A 455 15.56 -12.69 16.78
CA ARG A 455 15.39 -14.14 16.94
C ARG A 455 14.33 -14.34 18.02
N CYS A 456 13.14 -14.82 17.63
CA CYS A 456 12.27 -15.50 18.57
C CYS A 456 13.06 -16.70 19.08
N THR A 457 13.68 -16.54 20.25
CA THR A 457 14.26 -17.65 20.97
C THR A 457 13.08 -18.41 21.54
N CYS A 458 12.81 -19.60 20.98
CA CYS A 458 12.04 -20.61 21.70
C CYS A 458 12.85 -20.99 22.93
N GLN A 459 12.70 -20.26 24.03
CA GLN A 459 13.11 -20.75 25.34
C GLN A 459 12.08 -21.80 25.76
N ASN A 460 12.47 -23.06 25.56
CA ASN A 460 11.96 -24.15 26.38
C ASN A 460 12.27 -23.83 27.84
N THR A 461 11.31 -23.33 28.58
CA THR A 461 11.30 -23.44 30.05
C THR A 461 9.89 -23.77 30.48
N GLY A 462 9.69 -25.02 30.90
CA GLY A 462 8.57 -25.40 31.74
C GLY A 462 8.56 -24.58 33.02
N ASP A 463 7.34 -24.34 33.50
CA ASP A 463 6.96 -23.85 34.83
C ASP A 463 7.71 -22.63 35.37
N ILE A 464 7.00 -21.49 35.40
CA ILE A 464 6.67 -20.78 36.65
C ILE A 464 5.43 -19.91 36.39
N LEU A 465 4.39 -20.17 37.17
CA LEU A 465 3.24 -19.31 37.38
C LEU A 465 3.69 -18.00 38.03
N SER A 466 3.50 -16.86 37.37
CA SER A 466 3.22 -15.62 38.08
C SER A 466 2.46 -14.62 37.20
N ARG A 467 1.23 -14.36 37.64
CA ARG A 467 0.31 -13.28 37.27
C ARG A 467 0.97 -12.02 36.72
N GLU A 468 0.65 -11.67 35.48
CA GLU A 468 0.43 -10.28 35.08
C GLU A 468 -0.90 -10.17 34.34
N LYS A 469 -1.79 -9.38 34.93
CA LYS A 469 -3.09 -9.02 34.37
C LYS A 469 -2.87 -8.05 33.23
N TYR A 470 -3.20 -8.44 32.00
CA TYR A 470 -3.66 -7.51 30.99
C TYR A 470 -5.18 -7.69 30.88
N SER A 471 -5.90 -6.76 31.52
CA SER A 471 -7.33 -6.56 31.29
C SER A 471 -7.48 -5.92 29.92
N ILE A 472 -8.02 -6.70 28.99
CA ILE A 472 -8.69 -6.23 27.80
C ILE A 472 -10.14 -5.99 28.23
N TYR A 473 -10.61 -4.76 28.03
CA TYR A 473 -12.03 -4.44 27.89
C TYR A 473 -12.20 -3.80 26.53
#